data_AF-A0A7Y3DSF4-F1
#
_entry.id   AF-A0A7Y3DSF4-F1
#
_cell.length_a   1.000
_cell.length_b   1.000
_cell.length_c   1.000
_cell.angle_alpha   90.00
_cell.angle_beta   90.00
_cell.angle_gamma   90.00
#
_symmetry.space_group_name_H-M   'P 1'
#
loop_
_entity.id
_entity.type
_entity.pdbx_description
1 polymer ?
#
loop_
_entity_poly.entity_id
_entity_poly.type
_entity_poly.pdbx_seq_one_letter_code
_entity_poly.pdbx_strand_id
1 'polypeptide(L)'
;PKANSLGKIKEGSEIRHRMGDVGWIDQKDRIWFCGRMSHRVVTAKETSFTIPCESIFNNHPQVFRSALVGVGPRYQQKPIICIELNKSDDGINKTRLKKELLDVAAANELTKSIKTLLFHKSFPVDIRHNSKIFREKLSHWAGKKVK
;
A
#
# COMPACT_ATOMS: atom_id res chain seq x y z
N PRO A 1 28.20 -10.83 10.06
CA PRO A 1 27.37 -11.76 9.25
C PRO A 1 27.09 -11.21 7.83
N LYS A 2 27.32 -12.01 6.78
CA LYS A 2 27.02 -11.66 5.37
C LYS A 2 25.57 -11.20 5.16
N ALA A 3 24.63 -11.68 5.97
CA ALA A 3 23.21 -11.31 5.92
C ALA A 3 22.95 -9.80 6.13
N ASN A 4 23.85 -9.07 6.79
CA ASN A 4 23.67 -7.64 7.09
C ASN A 4 24.48 -6.72 6.17
N SER A 5 25.25 -7.25 5.21
CA SER A 5 26.14 -6.42 4.39
C SER A 5 25.37 -5.48 3.46
N LEU A 6 24.27 -5.94 2.87
CA LEU A 6 23.39 -5.12 2.02
C LEU A 6 22.67 -4.00 2.80
N GLY A 7 22.60 -4.13 4.12
CA GLY A 7 22.01 -3.14 5.01
C GLY A 7 23.01 -2.09 5.50
N LYS A 8 24.30 -2.24 5.25
CA LYS A 8 25.34 -1.32 5.74
C LYS A 8 25.94 -0.53 4.59
N ILE A 9 25.92 0.79 4.71
CA ILE A 9 26.51 1.71 3.75
C ILE A 9 27.68 2.38 4.46
N LYS A 10 28.89 2.23 3.91
CA LYS A 10 30.07 2.93 4.44
C LYS A 10 30.07 4.34 3.87
N GLU A 11 30.16 5.34 4.73
CA GLU A 11 30.26 6.74 4.35
C GLU A 11 31.41 7.37 5.14
N GLY A 12 32.58 7.49 4.49
CA GLY A 12 33.82 7.87 5.17
C GLY A 12 34.19 6.87 6.28
N SER A 13 34.30 7.38 7.51
CA SER A 13 34.54 6.61 8.73
C SER A 13 33.26 6.03 9.37
N GLU A 14 32.08 6.43 8.90
CA GLU A 14 30.80 6.02 9.47
C GLU A 14 30.16 4.85 8.74
N ILE A 15 29.26 4.15 9.45
CA ILE A 15 28.43 3.08 8.90
C ILE A 15 26.97 3.45 9.08
N ARG A 16 26.27 3.71 7.97
CA ARG A 16 24.82 3.91 7.96
C ARG A 16 24.09 2.60 7.79
N HIS A 17 22.96 2.46 8.49
CA HIS A 17 22.10 1.29 8.44
C HIS A 17 20.85 1.57 7.58
N ARG A 18 20.70 0.83 6.48
CA ARG A 18 19.53 0.85 5.61
C ARG A 18 18.43 -0.04 6.20
N MET A 19 17.37 0.59 6.71
CA MET A 19 16.24 -0.11 7.36
C MET A 19 15.28 -0.78 6.36
N GLY A 20 15.25 -0.33 5.11
CA GLY A 20 14.29 -0.79 4.10
C GLY A 20 12.90 -0.15 4.22
N ASP A 21 12.77 0.85 5.07
CA ASP A 21 11.64 1.75 5.20
C ASP A 21 11.88 3.01 4.37
N VAL A 22 10.80 3.63 3.92
CA VAL A 22 10.81 4.91 3.20
C VAL A 22 10.01 5.92 3.99
N GLY A 23 10.53 7.14 4.02
CA GLY A 23 9.89 8.27 4.65
C GLY A 23 10.38 9.56 4.03
N TRP A 24 9.78 10.66 4.44
CA TRP A 24 10.21 12.00 4.08
C TRP A 24 10.24 12.87 5.32
N ILE A 25 11.07 13.90 5.28
CA ILE A 25 11.16 14.92 6.33
C ILE A 25 10.44 16.14 5.80
N ASP A 26 9.51 16.69 6.58
CA ASP A 26 8.80 17.90 6.19
C ASP A 26 9.55 19.18 6.58
N GLN A 27 9.00 20.33 6.22
CA GLN A 27 9.59 21.65 6.50
C GLN A 27 9.67 22.00 8.01
N LYS A 28 9.08 21.16 8.88
CA LYS A 28 9.10 21.31 10.34
C LYS A 28 9.98 20.23 11.00
N ASP A 29 10.87 19.61 10.24
CA ASP A 29 11.76 18.53 10.67
C ASP A 29 11.03 17.29 11.23
N ARG A 30 9.77 17.06 10.84
CA ARG A 30 9.03 15.86 11.23
C ARG A 30 9.29 14.74 10.25
N ILE A 31 9.53 13.55 10.77
CA ILE A 31 9.73 12.33 9.97
C ILE A 31 8.38 11.66 9.72
N TRP A 32 8.04 11.47 8.46
CA TRP A 32 6.82 10.81 8.02
C TRP A 32 7.14 9.43 7.45
N PHE A 33 6.48 8.40 7.98
CA PHE A 33 6.62 7.03 7.49
C PHE A 33 5.72 6.76 6.29
N CYS A 34 6.30 6.33 5.17
CA CYS A 34 5.59 6.05 3.92
C CYS A 34 5.39 4.55 3.65
N GLY A 35 6.01 3.67 4.45
CA GLY A 35 5.94 2.22 4.30
C GLY A 35 7.27 1.57 3.95
N ARG A 36 7.19 0.33 3.46
CA ARG A 36 8.37 -0.47 3.08
C ARG A 36 8.79 -0.21 1.66
N MET A 37 10.09 -0.05 1.42
CA MET A 37 10.68 0.13 0.09
C MET A 37 10.28 -0.98 -0.90
N SER A 38 10.22 -2.22 -0.41
CA SER A 38 9.83 -3.38 -1.22
C SER A 38 8.36 -3.38 -1.62
N HIS A 39 7.49 -2.69 -0.88
CA HIS A 39 6.03 -2.72 -1.06
C HIS A 39 5.48 -1.55 -1.88
N ARG A 40 6.32 -0.58 -2.25
CA ARG A 40 5.92 0.48 -3.17
C ARG A 40 5.44 -0.09 -4.48
N VAL A 41 4.45 0.58 -5.07
CA VAL A 41 3.98 0.29 -6.42
C VAL A 41 4.69 1.22 -7.37
N VAL A 42 5.45 0.65 -8.30
CA VAL A 42 6.23 1.42 -9.27
C VAL A 42 5.63 1.21 -10.65
N THR A 43 5.01 2.26 -11.17
CA THR A 43 4.46 2.33 -12.51
C THR A 43 5.48 2.95 -13.47
N ALA A 44 5.15 3.05 -14.76
CA ALA A 44 6.01 3.73 -15.72
C ALA A 44 6.09 5.26 -15.49
N LYS A 45 5.13 5.82 -14.74
CA LYS A 45 4.98 7.28 -14.55
C LYS A 45 5.36 7.74 -13.15
N GLU A 46 5.11 6.91 -12.14
CA GLU A 46 5.25 7.33 -10.75
C GLU A 46 5.47 6.13 -9.80
N THR A 47 5.89 6.46 -8.58
CA THR A 47 5.97 5.54 -7.45
C THR A 47 4.94 5.91 -6.40
N SER A 48 4.03 4.99 -6.10
CA SER A 48 3.04 5.15 -5.03
C SER A 48 3.51 4.41 -3.78
N PHE A 49 3.36 5.06 -2.63
CA PHE A 49 3.75 4.54 -1.32
C PHE A 49 2.54 4.02 -0.57
N THR A 50 2.71 2.93 0.18
CA THR A 50 1.57 2.22 0.78
C THR A 50 0.84 3.06 1.80
N ILE A 51 1.53 3.59 2.82
CA ILE A 51 0.88 4.22 3.97
C ILE A 51 0.08 5.47 3.58
N PRO A 52 0.63 6.42 2.78
CA PRO A 52 -0.11 7.62 2.41
C PRO A 52 -1.32 7.30 1.54
N CYS A 53 -1.18 6.44 0.53
CA CYS A 53 -2.30 6.04 -0.31
C CYS A 53 -3.39 5.32 0.49
N GLU A 54 -3.02 4.37 1.34
CA GLU A 54 -3.95 3.57 2.16
C GLU A 54 -4.70 4.45 3.18
N SER A 55 -4.04 5.45 3.78
CA SER A 55 -4.65 6.34 4.77
C SER A 55 -5.88 7.10 4.23
N ILE A 56 -5.88 7.44 2.94
CA ILE A 56 -7.00 8.14 2.29
C ILE A 56 -8.26 7.26 2.31
N PHE A 57 -8.12 5.97 2.01
CA PHE A 57 -9.24 5.03 2.02
C PHE A 57 -9.64 4.60 3.43
N ASN A 58 -8.67 4.49 4.34
CA ASN A 58 -8.91 4.08 5.73
C ASN A 58 -9.74 5.11 6.52
N ASN A 59 -9.86 6.35 6.04
CA ASN A 59 -10.73 7.36 6.63
C ASN A 59 -12.23 7.16 6.30
N HIS A 60 -12.55 6.26 5.36
CA HIS A 60 -13.94 6.00 5.00
C HIS A 60 -14.63 5.10 6.04
N PRO A 61 -15.84 5.43 6.52
CA PRO A 61 -16.46 4.75 7.67
C PRO A 61 -16.76 3.25 7.45
N GLN A 62 -16.95 2.83 6.19
CA GLN A 62 -17.19 1.43 5.83
C GLN A 62 -15.91 0.60 5.59
N VAL A 63 -14.74 1.25 5.56
CA VAL A 63 -13.46 0.58 5.31
C VAL A 63 -12.84 0.17 6.64
N PHE A 64 -12.61 -1.13 6.82
CA PHE A 64 -11.86 -1.64 7.96
C PHE A 64 -10.35 -1.38 7.78
N ARG A 65 -9.84 -1.70 6.59
CA ARG A 65 -8.48 -1.39 6.16
C ARG A 65 -8.33 -1.52 4.66
N SER A 66 -7.34 -0.83 4.12
CA SER A 66 -6.96 -0.88 2.72
C SER A 66 -5.52 -1.35 2.53
N ALA A 67 -5.22 -1.84 1.33
CA ALA A 67 -3.88 -2.26 0.96
C ALA A 67 -3.60 -1.90 -0.51
N LEU A 68 -2.57 -1.08 -0.73
CA LEU A 68 -2.08 -0.77 -2.06
C LEU A 68 -1.22 -1.94 -2.55
N VAL A 69 -1.52 -2.46 -3.72
CA VAL A 69 -0.76 -3.51 -4.39
C VAL A 69 -0.50 -3.17 -5.85
N GLY A 70 0.65 -3.59 -6.37
CA GLY A 70 1.01 -3.48 -7.77
C GLY A 70 0.86 -4.83 -8.46
N VAL A 71 0.16 -4.87 -9.60
CA VAL A 71 0.03 -6.07 -10.44
C VAL A 71 0.80 -5.87 -11.74
N GLY A 72 1.53 -6.91 -12.17
CA GLY A 72 2.37 -6.85 -13.36
C GLY A 72 3.85 -6.61 -13.04
N PRO A 73 4.69 -6.48 -14.09
CA PRO A 73 6.13 -6.32 -13.92
C PRO A 73 6.49 -5.00 -13.21
N ARG A 74 7.55 -5.02 -12.40
CA ARG A 74 8.07 -3.84 -11.71
C ARG A 74 8.39 -2.74 -12.73
N TYR A 75 8.16 -1.47 -12.36
CA TYR A 75 8.27 -0.29 -13.24
C TYR A 75 7.18 -0.18 -14.32
N GLN A 76 6.25 -1.13 -14.38
CA GLN A 76 5.06 -1.08 -15.24
C GLN A 76 3.84 -1.62 -14.50
N GLN A 77 3.86 -1.55 -13.17
CA GLN A 77 2.78 -2.12 -12.36
C GLN A 77 1.50 -1.33 -12.56
N LYS A 78 0.37 -2.04 -12.60
CA LYS A 78 -0.95 -1.45 -12.44
C LYS A 78 -1.23 -1.29 -10.93
N PRO A 79 -1.45 -0.07 -10.43
CA PRO A 79 -1.81 0.15 -9.04
C PRO A 79 -3.26 -0.29 -8.80
N ILE A 80 -3.46 -1.04 -7.73
CA ILE A 80 -4.78 -1.52 -7.29
C ILE A 80 -4.89 -1.26 -5.79
N ILE A 81 -6.01 -0.68 -5.37
CA ILE A 81 -6.37 -0.61 -3.96
C ILE A 81 -7.30 -1.79 -3.61
N CYS A 82 -6.85 -2.61 -2.67
CA CYS A 82 -7.67 -3.66 -2.09
C CYS A 82 -8.34 -3.12 -0.83
N ILE A 83 -9.60 -3.47 -0.60
CA ILE A 83 -10.41 -3.00 0.53
C ILE A 83 -10.97 -4.19 1.31
N GLU A 84 -10.76 -4.20 2.63
CA GLU A 84 -11.49 -5.03 3.59
C GLU A 84 -12.51 -4.13 4.29
N LEU A 85 -13.78 -4.56 4.33
CA LEU A 85 -14.89 -3.79 4.91
C LEU A 85 -15.08 -4.15 6.39
N ASN A 86 -15.76 -3.27 7.13
CA ASN A 86 -16.19 -3.57 8.49
C ASN A 86 -17.19 -4.74 8.52
N LYS A 87 -17.10 -5.60 9.53
CA LYS A 87 -17.93 -6.82 9.62
C LYS A 87 -19.42 -6.55 9.89
N SER A 88 -19.76 -5.36 10.39
CA SER A 88 -21.14 -4.95 10.70
C SER A 88 -21.98 -4.63 9.47
N ASP A 89 -21.39 -4.72 8.28
CA ASP A 89 -21.92 -4.11 7.07
C ASP A 89 -22.58 -5.13 6.11
N ASP A 90 -23.33 -6.07 6.68
CA ASP A 90 -24.13 -7.05 5.95
C ASP A 90 -25.29 -6.35 5.22
N GLY A 91 -25.06 -6.00 3.95
CA GLY A 91 -26.03 -5.26 3.12
C GLY A 91 -25.43 -4.10 2.32
N ILE A 92 -24.12 -3.85 2.42
CA ILE A 92 -23.46 -2.81 1.62
C ILE A 92 -23.68 -3.03 0.13
N ASN A 93 -24.17 -1.98 -0.53
CA ASN A 93 -24.12 -1.85 -1.97
C ASN A 93 -22.66 -1.60 -2.40
N LYS A 94 -21.93 -2.68 -2.66
CA LYS A 94 -20.51 -2.64 -3.06
C LYS A 94 -20.28 -1.87 -4.36
N THR A 95 -21.26 -1.81 -5.25
CA THR A 95 -21.16 -1.04 -6.50
C THR A 95 -21.14 0.46 -6.20
N ARG A 96 -22.07 0.94 -5.37
CA ARG A 96 -22.10 2.34 -4.92
C ARG A 96 -20.84 2.70 -4.15
N LEU A 97 -20.45 1.89 -3.16
CA LEU A 97 -19.25 2.13 -2.36
C LEU A 97 -17.98 2.13 -3.21
N LYS A 98 -17.87 1.22 -4.18
CA LYS A 98 -16.72 1.21 -5.10
C LYS A 98 -16.62 2.52 -5.88
N LYS A 99 -17.75 3.06 -6.36
CA LYS A 99 -17.76 4.35 -7.05
C LYS A 99 -17.29 5.47 -6.11
N GLU A 100 -17.88 5.56 -4.92
CA GLU A 100 -17.52 6.54 -3.90
C GLU A 100 -16.03 6.52 -3.54
N LEU A 101 -15.45 5.34 -3.30
CA LEU A 101 -14.02 5.21 -3.00
C LEU A 101 -13.13 5.58 -4.20
N LEU A 102 -13.57 5.34 -5.44
CA LEU A 102 -12.84 5.78 -6.63
C LEU A 102 -12.95 7.29 -6.86
N ASP A 103 -14.07 7.91 -6.47
CA ASP A 103 -14.25 9.36 -6.50
C ASP A 103 -13.32 10.02 -5.47
N VAL A 104 -13.24 9.47 -4.25
CA VAL A 104 -12.26 9.88 -3.22
C VAL A 104 -10.82 9.74 -3.73
N ALA A 105 -10.51 8.64 -4.41
CA ALA A 105 -9.19 8.44 -4.99
C ALA A 105 -8.88 9.50 -6.08
N ALA A 106 -9.83 9.79 -6.96
CA ALA A 106 -9.67 10.76 -8.03
C ALA A 106 -9.45 12.20 -7.51
N ALA A 107 -10.02 12.53 -6.36
CA ALA A 107 -9.90 13.85 -5.74
C ALA A 107 -8.57 14.09 -5.01
N ASN A 108 -7.71 13.07 -4.86
CA ASN A 108 -6.44 13.19 -4.14
C ASN A 108 -5.23 12.90 -5.04
N GLU A 109 -4.25 13.79 -5.02
CA GLU A 109 -3.04 13.70 -5.85
C GLU A 109 -2.25 12.38 -5.66
N LEU A 110 -2.24 11.81 -4.45
CA LEU A 110 -1.51 10.57 -4.15
C LEU A 110 -2.19 9.31 -4.69
N THR A 111 -3.49 9.38 -4.99
CA THR A 111 -4.30 8.21 -5.35
C THR A 111 -5.08 8.38 -6.65
N LYS A 112 -5.00 9.55 -7.32
CA LYS A 112 -5.73 9.83 -8.55
C LYS A 112 -5.46 8.85 -9.69
N SER A 113 -4.29 8.21 -9.72
CA SER A 113 -3.94 7.19 -10.72
C SER A 113 -4.48 5.80 -10.40
N ILE A 114 -4.98 5.56 -9.18
CA ILE A 114 -5.56 4.29 -8.76
C ILE A 114 -6.97 4.18 -9.34
N LYS A 115 -7.10 3.53 -10.50
CA LYS A 115 -8.39 3.34 -11.19
C LYS A 115 -9.03 1.98 -10.94
N THR A 116 -8.43 1.14 -10.11
CA THR A 116 -8.90 -0.22 -9.86
C THR A 116 -8.99 -0.48 -8.38
N LEU A 117 -10.20 -0.84 -7.94
CA LEU A 117 -10.53 -1.18 -6.57
C LEU A 117 -11.11 -2.60 -6.52
N LEU A 118 -10.63 -3.40 -5.58
CA LEU A 118 -11.10 -4.76 -5.34
C LEU A 118 -11.46 -4.95 -3.86
N PHE A 119 -12.59 -5.60 -3.60
CA PHE A 119 -12.97 -6.01 -2.24
C PHE A 119 -12.38 -7.38 -1.92
N HIS A 120 -11.77 -7.51 -0.74
CA HIS A 120 -11.23 -8.76 -0.21
C HIS A 120 -11.95 -9.12 1.09
N LYS A 121 -12.31 -10.40 1.26
CA LYS A 121 -13.07 -10.86 2.44
C LYS A 121 -12.29 -10.66 3.73
N SER A 122 -11.02 -11.06 3.76
CA SER A 122 -10.10 -10.71 4.85
C SER A 122 -8.65 -10.79 4.40
N PHE A 123 -7.83 -9.77 4.66
CA PHE A 123 -6.47 -9.71 4.15
C PHE A 123 -5.57 -10.82 4.71
N PRO A 124 -4.65 -11.37 3.89
CA PRO A 124 -3.63 -12.26 4.38
C PRO A 124 -2.68 -11.47 5.28
N VAL A 125 -2.60 -11.87 6.54
CA VAL A 125 -1.81 -11.22 7.59
C VAL A 125 -0.93 -12.22 8.32
N ASP A 126 0.07 -11.71 9.02
CA ASP A 126 0.85 -12.49 9.97
C ASP A 126 -0.07 -13.15 11.02
N ILE A 127 0.01 -14.48 11.14
CA ILE A 127 -0.89 -15.26 12.00
C ILE A 127 -0.60 -15.08 13.50
N ARG A 128 0.60 -14.63 13.88
CA ARG A 128 0.99 -14.50 15.28
C ARG A 128 0.45 -13.23 15.91
N HIS A 129 0.32 -12.15 15.11
CA HIS A 129 -0.05 -10.83 15.64
C HIS A 129 -1.11 -10.08 14.82
N ASN A 130 -1.55 -10.62 13.67
CA ASN A 130 -2.49 -9.98 12.75
C ASN A 130 -2.09 -8.53 12.35
N SER A 131 -0.80 -8.21 12.43
CA SER A 131 -0.30 -6.83 12.37
C SER A 131 0.29 -6.46 11.01
N LYS A 132 0.77 -7.45 10.24
CA LYS A 132 1.44 -7.24 8.96
C LYS A 132 0.68 -7.88 7.81
N ILE A 133 0.22 -7.06 6.87
CA ILE A 133 -0.40 -7.51 5.61
C ILE A 133 0.67 -8.12 4.70
N PHE A 134 0.45 -9.36 4.26
CA PHE A 134 1.24 -10.04 3.23
C PHE A 134 0.81 -9.57 1.84
N ARG A 135 1.30 -8.40 1.45
CA ARG A 135 0.96 -7.73 0.19
C ARG A 135 1.31 -8.56 -1.05
N GLU A 136 2.29 -9.44 -0.96
CA GLU A 136 2.69 -10.34 -2.04
C GLU A 136 1.57 -11.33 -2.39
N LYS A 137 0.94 -11.92 -1.35
CA LYS A 137 -0.22 -12.80 -1.53
C LYS A 137 -1.42 -12.04 -2.09
N LEU A 138 -1.62 -10.82 -1.59
CA LEU A 138 -2.74 -9.97 -2.03
C LEU A 138 -2.56 -9.47 -3.47
N SER A 139 -1.34 -9.13 -3.88
CA SER A 139 -1.00 -8.78 -5.27
C SER A 139 -1.26 -9.95 -6.22
N HIS A 140 -0.82 -11.17 -5.86
CA HIS A 140 -1.10 -12.37 -6.65
C HIS A 140 -2.60 -12.63 -6.81
N TRP A 141 -3.36 -12.49 -5.72
CA TRP A 141 -4.82 -12.58 -5.78
C TRP A 141 -5.44 -11.52 -6.68
N ALA A 142 -5.02 -10.24 -6.54
CA ALA A 142 -5.53 -9.15 -7.34
C ALA A 142 -5.24 -9.36 -8.82
N GLY A 143 -4.05 -9.89 -9.15
CA GLY A 143 -3.67 -10.25 -10.51
C GLY A 143 -4.57 -11.30 -11.16
N LYS A 144 -5.19 -12.19 -10.38
CA LYS A 144 -6.19 -13.15 -10.89
C LYS A 144 -7.57 -12.52 -11.09
N LYS A 145 -7.87 -11.38 -10.47
CA LYS A 145 -9.17 -10.69 -10.52
C LYS A 145 -9.27 -9.63 -11.61
N VAL A 146 -8.13 -9.16 -12.13
CA VAL A 146 -8.06 -8.11 -13.17
C VAL A 146 -7.63 -8.63 -14.53
N LYS A 147 -7.46 -9.95 -14.66
CA LYS A 147 -7.30 -10.64 -15.94
C LYS A 147 -8.64 -10.82 -16.61
#